data_AF-A0A511X9E3-F1
#
_entry.id   AF-A0A511X9E3-F1
#
_cell.length_a   1.000
_cell.length_b   1.000
_cell.length_c   1.000
_cell.angle_alpha   90.00
_cell.angle_beta   90.00
_cell.angle_gamma   90.00
#
_symmetry.space_group_name_H-M   'P 1'
#
loop_
_entity.id
_entity.type
_entity.pdbx_description
1 polymer ?
#
loop_
_entity_poly.entity_id
_entity_poly.type
_entity_poly.pdbx_seq_one_letter_code
_entity_poly.pdbx_strand_id
1 'polypeptide(L)'
;MIHGARRHICATALALGSGVLFAPAASIASAPRGHVTLHTARVHLSDLFTDLGADQDCDIGPAPAAGQNITIGGAQLQAIAAQYGLDWPGASDTAQTTLTRASRSISSNELLPLITTALQERGAPSLPNIDLAPFQSPAIPEEESAPPHLRNLVYDASHGRLSAFFIVPAGDGATQSFRVDGVVSASATVVTAARDIAPGQIVTREDLDIVTEDSRRIPARSLVDPRDAIGRAARATIAKNTPLIPDLLVKQDVVEKGSPVILAVSSAGLRVTASGVALDGGGLGERIHVLNPSSHMVVIGEVIDKSRVDVLPGSIPAPADQRTLRAASQGTRSSI
;
A
#
# COMPACT_ATOMS: atom_id res chain seq x y z
N MET A 1 0.82 55.91 59.88
CA MET A 1 -0.57 55.47 60.15
C MET A 1 -0.56 53.94 60.09
N ILE A 2 -0.14 53.23 61.15
CA ILE A 2 -0.80 52.89 62.43
C ILE A 2 -2.07 52.02 62.25
N HIS A 3 -2.04 50.87 62.96
CA HIS A 3 -3.08 49.91 63.37
C HIS A 3 -3.10 48.60 62.56
N GLY A 4 -2.97 47.40 63.14
CA GLY A 4 -2.85 46.97 64.54
C GLY A 4 -2.61 45.44 64.52
N ALA A 5 -1.59 44.92 65.19
CA ALA A 5 -1.64 44.50 66.59
C ALA A 5 -2.77 43.49 66.90
N ARG A 6 -2.44 42.19 66.86
CA ARG A 6 -2.94 41.22 67.85
C ARG A 6 -1.78 40.39 68.39
N ARG A 7 -1.31 40.84 69.55
CA ARG A 7 -0.51 40.08 70.51
C ARG A 7 -1.44 39.11 71.23
N HIS A 8 -1.04 37.84 71.32
CA HIS A 8 -1.47 36.97 72.41
C HIS A 8 -0.21 36.51 73.16
N ILE A 9 -0.17 36.84 74.44
CA ILE A 9 0.81 36.45 75.47
C ILE A 9 0.07 35.57 76.49
N CYS A 10 0.83 34.70 77.18
CA CYS A 10 0.48 33.71 78.21
C CYS A 10 0.16 32.31 77.64
N ALA A 11 0.79 31.22 78.08
CA ALA A 11 1.27 30.94 79.43
C ALA A 11 2.66 30.28 79.48
N THR A 12 3.48 30.79 80.40
CA THR A 12 4.66 30.13 80.98
C THR A 12 4.22 28.89 81.77
N ALA A 13 4.61 27.71 81.31
CA ALA A 13 4.65 26.49 82.12
C ALA A 13 6.12 26.09 82.30
N LEU A 14 6.62 26.32 83.50
CA LEU A 14 7.90 25.85 84.00
C LEU A 14 7.77 24.34 84.24
N ALA A 15 8.38 23.52 83.38
CA ALA A 15 8.54 22.09 83.63
C ALA A 15 10.04 21.76 83.60
N LEU A 16 10.57 21.46 84.80
CA LEU A 16 11.86 20.83 84.96
C LEU A 16 11.79 19.40 84.43
N GLY A 17 12.86 18.98 83.74
CA GLY A 17 13.29 17.59 83.74
C GLY A 17 13.13 16.84 82.42
N SER A 18 14.25 16.21 82.05
CA SER A 18 14.39 15.17 81.02
C SER A 18 14.55 15.70 79.60
N GLY A 19 15.82 15.86 79.23
CA GLY A 19 16.25 16.04 77.85
C GLY A 19 15.79 14.86 77.00
N VAL A 20 14.71 15.07 76.28
CA VAL A 20 14.44 14.35 75.04
C VAL A 20 15.21 15.12 73.98
N LEU A 21 16.27 14.49 73.46
CA LEU A 21 16.87 14.91 72.21
C LEU A 21 15.76 14.88 71.15
N PHE A 22 15.19 16.05 70.85
CA PHE A 22 14.44 16.23 69.62
C PHE A 22 15.46 16.05 68.50
N ALA A 23 15.51 14.85 67.94
CA ALA A 23 16.14 14.65 66.64
C ALA A 23 15.46 15.64 65.68
N PRO A 24 16.21 16.45 64.92
CA PRO A 24 15.60 17.17 63.82
C PRO A 24 14.90 16.12 62.94
N ALA A 25 13.63 16.38 62.61
CA ALA A 25 12.93 15.59 61.61
C ALA A 25 13.89 15.47 60.41
N ALA A 26 14.20 14.23 60.03
CA ALA A 26 15.08 13.99 58.90
C ALA A 26 14.52 14.79 57.71
N SER A 27 15.24 15.84 57.32
CA SER A 27 14.95 16.54 56.07
C SER A 27 14.96 15.47 55.00
N ILE A 28 13.79 15.28 54.41
CA ILE A 28 13.60 14.35 53.32
C ILE A 28 14.47 14.89 52.19
N ALA A 29 15.52 14.15 51.83
CA ALA A 29 16.50 14.58 50.86
C ALA A 29 15.89 14.53 49.46
N SER A 30 15.42 15.68 48.96
CA SER A 30 14.85 15.76 47.63
C SER A 30 15.96 15.68 46.60
N ALA A 31 15.92 14.69 45.72
CA ALA A 31 16.88 14.54 44.62
C ALA A 31 16.21 14.82 43.27
N PRO A 32 16.92 15.48 42.32
CA PRO A 32 16.38 15.74 41.00
C PRO A 32 16.28 14.43 40.22
N ARG A 33 15.18 14.27 39.46
CA ARG A 33 15.02 13.15 38.53
C ARG A 33 15.91 13.34 37.30
N GLY A 34 16.41 12.25 36.72
CA GLY A 34 17.25 12.33 35.51
C GLY A 34 16.43 12.57 34.22
N HIS A 35 15.39 11.77 34.01
CA HIS A 35 14.50 11.87 32.86
C HIS A 35 13.05 11.63 33.30
N VAL A 36 12.14 12.50 32.87
CA VAL A 36 10.72 12.44 33.28
C VAL A 36 9.83 12.70 32.08
N THR A 37 8.84 11.83 31.91
CA THR A 37 7.80 11.97 30.89
C THR A 37 6.62 12.72 31.50
N LEU A 38 6.29 13.88 30.94
CA LEU A 38 5.17 14.71 31.34
C LEU A 38 3.95 14.35 30.51
N HIS A 39 2.82 14.10 31.17
CA HIS A 39 1.54 13.88 30.49
C HIS A 39 0.69 15.15 30.44
N THR A 40 0.93 16.10 31.34
CA THR A 40 0.19 17.36 31.49
C THR A 40 0.88 18.52 30.77
N ALA A 41 0.12 19.58 30.52
CA ALA A 41 0.62 20.84 29.94
C ALA A 41 1.40 21.74 30.93
N ARG A 42 1.42 21.38 32.22
CA ARG A 42 2.10 22.14 33.28
C ARG A 42 3.07 21.23 34.02
N VAL A 43 4.26 21.78 34.31
CA VAL A 43 5.30 21.08 35.07
C VAL A 43 5.03 21.29 36.56
N HIS A 44 4.89 20.18 37.28
CA HIS A 44 4.74 20.16 38.72
C HIS A 44 6.10 20.00 39.41
N LEU A 45 6.20 20.44 40.66
CA LEU A 45 7.42 20.23 41.46
C LEU A 45 7.70 18.74 41.66
N SER A 46 6.65 17.92 41.74
CA SER A 46 6.74 16.45 41.78
C SER A 46 7.32 15.81 40.52
N ASP A 47 7.36 16.53 39.40
CA ASP A 47 8.02 16.08 38.17
C ASP A 47 9.54 16.31 38.21
N LEU A 48 10.03 17.23 39.04
CA LEU A 48 11.45 17.57 39.11
C LEU A 48 12.18 16.89 40.26
N PHE A 49 11.56 16.85 41.43
CA PHE A 49 12.18 16.35 42.66
C PHE A 49 11.43 15.13 43.21
N THR A 50 12.17 14.17 43.76
CA THR A 50 11.59 13.08 44.55
C THR A 50 11.36 13.51 45.99
N ASP A 51 10.48 12.78 46.68
CA ASP A 51 10.31 12.86 48.13
C ASP A 51 9.85 14.24 48.65
N LEU A 52 8.81 14.80 48.01
CA LEU A 52 8.15 16.03 48.44
C LEU A 52 7.15 15.77 49.57
N GLY A 53 6.94 16.77 50.44
CA GLY A 53 5.84 16.75 51.40
C GLY A 53 4.47 16.83 50.72
N ALA A 54 3.43 16.23 51.31
CA ALA A 54 2.09 16.10 50.70
C ALA A 54 1.43 17.43 50.25
N ASP A 55 1.85 18.57 50.81
CA ASP A 55 1.32 19.91 50.51
C ASP A 55 2.30 20.80 49.71
N GLN A 56 3.43 20.26 49.24
CA GLN A 56 4.48 21.03 48.56
C GLN A 56 4.41 20.97 47.02
N ASP A 57 3.54 20.13 46.47
CA ASP A 57 3.42 20.02 45.01
C ASP A 57 2.71 21.25 44.42
N CYS A 58 3.42 21.98 43.57
CA CYS A 58 2.95 23.23 43.00
C CYS A 58 3.38 23.38 41.53
N ASP A 59 2.66 24.24 40.81
CA ASP A 59 2.94 24.52 39.41
C ASP A 59 4.18 25.42 39.28
N ILE A 60 5.19 24.95 38.54
CA ILE A 60 6.45 25.69 38.34
C ILE A 60 6.43 26.46 37.02
N GLY A 61 5.77 25.90 35.99
CA GLY A 61 5.73 26.53 34.68
C GLY A 61 5.07 25.70 33.59
N PRO A 62 5.09 26.22 32.34
CA PRO A 62 4.56 25.51 31.18
C PRO A 62 5.46 24.32 30.82
N ALA A 63 4.84 23.18 30.50
CA ALA A 63 5.52 22.05 29.91
C ALA A 63 5.98 22.39 28.47
N PRO A 64 7.00 21.70 27.92
CA PRO A 64 7.38 21.85 26.52
C PRO A 64 6.20 21.48 25.59
N ALA A 65 6.31 21.79 24.29
CA ALA A 65 5.33 21.34 23.31
C ALA A 65 5.30 19.79 23.23
N ALA A 66 4.18 19.22 22.77
CA ALA A 66 4.06 17.76 22.66
C ALA A 66 5.21 17.17 21.81
N GLY A 67 5.90 16.16 22.34
CA GLY A 67 7.03 15.50 21.68
C GLY A 67 8.35 16.28 21.73
N GLN A 68 8.35 17.47 22.33
CA GLN A 68 9.57 18.21 22.64
C GLN A 68 10.08 17.87 24.04
N ASN A 69 11.37 18.13 24.25
CA ASN A 69 12.00 18.04 25.55
C ASN A 69 12.56 19.40 25.97
N ILE A 70 12.68 19.58 27.28
CA ILE A 70 13.41 20.69 27.88
C ILE A 70 14.38 20.12 28.91
N THR A 71 15.63 20.58 28.84
CA THR A 71 16.66 20.19 29.81
C THR A 71 16.84 21.33 30.80
N ILE A 72 16.61 21.03 32.08
CA ILE A 72 16.84 21.95 33.20
C ILE A 72 18.19 21.61 33.81
N GLY A 73 19.13 22.56 33.76
CA GLY A 73 20.48 22.40 34.31
C GLY A 73 20.55 22.66 35.81
N GLY A 74 21.66 22.24 36.44
CA GLY A 74 21.86 22.22 37.89
C GLY A 74 21.65 23.57 38.58
N ALA A 75 22.15 24.65 37.98
CA ALA A 75 21.96 26.01 38.51
C ALA A 75 20.47 26.41 38.59
N GLN A 76 19.66 26.02 37.60
CA GLN A 76 18.23 26.30 37.59
C GLN A 76 17.47 25.38 38.55
N LEU A 77 17.86 24.10 38.65
CA LEU A 77 17.30 23.18 39.65
C LEU A 77 17.59 23.67 41.07
N GLN A 78 18.79 24.18 41.34
CA GLN A 78 19.16 24.75 42.63
C GLN A 78 18.34 26.01 42.95
N ALA A 79 18.15 26.89 41.97
CA ALA A 79 17.29 28.06 42.13
C ALA A 79 15.84 27.68 42.44
N ILE A 80 15.29 26.68 41.75
CA ILE A 80 13.95 26.14 42.00
C ILE A 80 13.86 25.53 43.41
N ALA A 81 14.81 24.67 43.79
CA ALA A 81 14.86 24.06 45.13
C ALA A 81 14.92 25.12 46.24
N ALA A 82 15.77 26.14 46.10
CA ALA A 82 15.88 27.24 47.06
C ALA A 82 14.60 28.09 47.14
N GLN A 83 13.95 28.34 46.00
CA GLN A 83 12.71 29.12 45.94
C GLN A 83 11.54 28.41 46.65
N TYR A 84 11.46 27.08 46.56
CA TYR A 84 10.38 26.29 47.18
C TYR A 84 10.79 25.64 48.53
N GLY A 85 11.99 25.95 49.04
CA GLY A 85 12.45 25.50 50.36
C GLY A 85 12.75 23.99 50.43
N LEU A 86 13.18 23.39 49.32
CA LEU A 86 13.58 21.99 49.25
C LEU A 86 15.04 21.81 49.69
N ASP A 87 15.25 20.92 50.66
CA ASP A 87 16.58 20.49 51.06
C ASP A 87 17.11 19.44 50.08
N TRP A 88 17.95 19.88 49.13
CA TRP A 88 18.66 19.01 48.18
C TRP A 88 20.13 18.82 48.62
N PRO A 89 20.43 17.82 49.47
CA PRO A 89 21.80 17.53 49.87
C PRO A 89 22.57 16.95 48.67
N GLY A 90 23.62 17.63 48.24
CA GLY A 90 24.39 17.25 47.05
C GLY A 90 24.01 18.01 45.78
N ALA A 91 23.43 19.21 45.91
CA ALA A 91 23.25 20.14 44.80
C ALA A 91 24.55 20.30 44.00
N SER A 92 24.51 19.88 42.74
CA SER A 92 25.64 19.91 41.82
C SER A 92 25.26 20.68 40.57
N ASP A 93 26.16 21.55 40.10
CA ASP A 93 25.99 22.28 38.83
C ASP A 93 25.92 21.35 37.61
N THR A 94 26.41 20.12 37.75
CA THR A 94 26.38 19.09 36.70
C THR A 94 25.07 18.29 36.66
N ALA A 95 24.18 18.46 37.64
CA ALA A 95 22.89 17.80 37.61
C ALA A 95 22.05 18.33 36.45
N GLN A 96 21.29 17.46 35.81
CA GLN A 96 20.38 17.84 34.75
C GLN A 96 19.13 16.96 34.81
N THR A 97 17.99 17.59 34.58
CA THR A 97 16.70 16.91 34.47
C THR A 97 16.14 17.18 33.09
N THR A 98 15.93 16.12 32.31
CA THR A 98 15.29 16.25 31.00
C THR A 98 13.81 15.89 31.13
N LEU A 99 12.96 16.88 30.92
CA LEU A 99 11.52 16.71 30.86
C LEU A 99 11.11 16.50 29.41
N THR A 100 10.33 15.46 29.11
CA THR A 100 9.82 15.16 27.77
C THR A 100 8.30 15.12 27.81
N ARG A 101 7.60 15.89 26.97
CA ARG A 101 6.13 15.82 26.92
C ARG A 101 5.68 14.63 26.08
N ALA A 102 4.92 13.72 26.69
CA ALA A 102 4.35 12.56 26.03
C ALA A 102 3.57 12.97 24.77
N SER A 103 3.85 12.31 23.67
CA SER A 103 3.17 12.57 22.41
C SER A 103 2.98 11.33 21.59
N ARG A 104 1.88 11.31 20.84
CA ARG A 104 1.60 10.36 19.79
C ARG A 104 1.79 11.04 18.43
N SER A 105 2.37 10.33 17.47
CA SER A 105 2.41 10.75 16.08
C SER A 105 1.26 10.15 15.29
N ILE A 106 0.81 10.87 14.26
CA ILE A 106 -0.21 10.36 13.33
C ILE A 106 0.44 9.49 12.28
N SER A 107 -0.10 8.28 12.12
CA SER A 107 0.29 7.35 11.07
C SER A 107 -0.53 7.54 9.79
N SER A 108 0.04 7.20 8.64
CA SER A 108 -0.67 7.20 7.35
C SER A 108 -1.95 6.36 7.39
N ASN A 109 -1.96 5.26 8.14
CA ASN A 109 -3.11 4.36 8.25
C ASN A 109 -4.34 5.03 8.87
N GLU A 110 -4.15 6.02 9.74
CA GLU A 110 -5.25 6.79 10.32
C GLU A 110 -5.83 7.81 9.33
N LEU A 111 -5.01 8.30 8.40
CA LEU A 111 -5.40 9.29 7.40
C LEU A 111 -6.06 8.64 6.19
N LEU A 112 -5.57 7.47 5.76
CA LEU A 112 -6.08 6.73 4.60
C LEU A 112 -7.62 6.57 4.58
N PRO A 113 -8.32 6.16 5.66
CA PRO A 113 -9.77 6.04 5.62
C PRO A 113 -10.46 7.39 5.40
N LEU A 114 -9.99 8.46 6.05
CA LEU A 114 -10.54 9.81 5.89
C LEU A 114 -10.33 10.35 4.47
N ILE A 115 -9.15 10.12 3.90
CA ILE A 115 -8.82 10.49 2.51
C ILE A 115 -9.68 9.68 1.54
N THR A 116 -9.82 8.37 1.77
CA THR A 116 -10.59 7.47 0.89
C THR A 116 -12.05 7.88 0.82
N THR A 117 -12.70 8.14 1.97
CA THR A 117 -14.08 8.63 2.01
C THR A 117 -14.22 9.95 1.27
N ALA A 118 -13.33 10.91 1.52
CA ALA A 118 -13.38 12.22 0.87
C ALA A 118 -13.06 12.20 -0.64
N LEU A 119 -12.27 11.22 -1.10
CA LEU A 119 -11.98 11.00 -2.52
C LEU A 119 -13.19 10.39 -3.25
N GLN A 120 -13.91 9.46 -2.63
CA GLN A 120 -15.12 8.86 -3.21
C GLN A 120 -16.19 9.91 -3.50
N GLU A 121 -16.40 10.87 -2.60
CA GLU A 121 -17.33 11.99 -2.79
C GLU A 121 -16.94 12.90 -3.98
N ARG A 122 -15.67 12.92 -4.36
CA ARG A 122 -15.11 13.77 -5.43
C ARG A 122 -14.93 13.04 -6.76
N GLY A 123 -15.45 11.82 -6.89
CA GLY A 123 -15.42 11.05 -8.14
C GLY A 123 -14.13 10.27 -8.40
N ALA A 124 -13.40 9.91 -7.34
CA ALA A 124 -12.26 9.00 -7.45
C ALA A 124 -12.68 7.59 -7.93
N PRO A 125 -11.75 6.80 -8.51
CA PRO A 125 -12.03 5.43 -8.93
C PRO A 125 -12.52 4.54 -7.77
N SER A 126 -13.30 3.50 -8.09
CA SER A 126 -13.91 2.58 -7.12
C SER A 126 -12.90 1.82 -6.25
N LEU A 127 -11.72 1.56 -6.80
CA LEU A 127 -10.57 0.97 -6.11
C LEU A 127 -9.36 1.91 -6.28
N PRO A 128 -9.23 2.97 -5.45
CA PRO A 128 -8.12 3.88 -5.52
C PRO A 128 -6.90 3.26 -4.82
N ASN A 129 -5.78 3.15 -5.53
CA ASN A 129 -4.49 2.96 -4.90
C ASN A 129 -3.94 4.33 -4.49
N ILE A 130 -3.70 4.53 -3.20
CA ILE A 130 -3.28 5.82 -2.64
C ILE A 130 -1.85 5.70 -2.14
N ASP A 131 -0.95 6.44 -2.77
CA ASP A 131 0.46 6.55 -2.37
C ASP A 131 0.71 7.94 -1.79
N LEU A 132 0.95 8.00 -0.48
CA LEU A 132 1.16 9.26 0.24
C LEU A 132 2.65 9.60 0.25
N ALA A 133 2.96 10.85 -0.09
CA ALA A 133 4.33 11.35 0.02
C ALA A 133 4.75 11.41 1.51
N PRO A 134 6.05 11.32 1.81
CA PRO A 134 6.56 11.55 3.16
C PRO A 134 6.09 12.91 3.66
N PHE A 135 5.43 12.93 4.81
CA PHE A 135 4.94 14.15 5.45
C PHE A 135 5.48 14.26 6.87
N GLN A 136 5.53 15.49 7.38
CA GLN A 136 5.90 15.73 8.77
C GLN A 136 4.70 15.41 9.66
N SER A 137 4.73 14.25 10.33
CA SER A 137 3.69 13.89 11.30
C SER A 137 3.70 14.87 12.46
N PRO A 138 2.58 15.55 12.75
CA PRO A 138 2.49 16.40 13.93
C PRO A 138 2.52 15.53 15.20
N ALA A 139 3.11 16.07 16.26
CA ALA A 139 3.07 15.48 17.59
C ALA A 139 1.79 15.94 18.30
N ILE A 140 0.93 14.98 18.66
CA ILE A 140 -0.30 15.22 19.41
C ILE A 140 -0.05 14.85 20.87
N PRO A 141 -0.44 15.67 21.85
CA PRO A 141 -0.39 15.27 23.26
C PRO A 141 -1.17 13.98 23.48
N GLU A 142 -0.61 13.03 24.24
CA GLU A 142 -1.28 11.74 24.49
C GLU A 142 -2.65 11.90 25.19
N GLU A 143 -2.80 12.93 26.02
CA GLU A 143 -4.02 13.28 26.75
C GLU A 143 -5.17 13.74 25.82
N GLU A 144 -4.84 14.44 24.72
CA GLU A 144 -5.81 15.05 23.80
C GLU A 144 -5.78 14.37 22.42
N SER A 145 -5.59 13.05 22.43
CA SER A 145 -5.49 12.18 21.25
C SER A 145 -6.83 12.06 20.50
N ALA A 146 -7.31 13.18 19.95
CA ALA A 146 -8.49 13.22 19.10
C ALA A 146 -8.15 12.77 17.67
N PRO A 147 -9.11 12.15 16.95
CA PRO A 147 -8.88 11.76 15.56
C PRO A 147 -8.59 13.01 14.69
N PRO A 148 -7.69 12.89 13.70
CA PRO A 148 -7.46 13.99 12.77
C PRO A 148 -8.73 14.33 12.00
N HIS A 149 -8.99 15.62 11.84
CA HIS A 149 -10.12 16.09 11.04
C HIS A 149 -9.63 16.59 9.69
N LEU A 150 -10.22 16.08 8.61
CA LEU A 150 -9.95 16.55 7.26
C LEU A 150 -10.64 17.90 7.04
N ARG A 151 -9.85 18.98 6.92
CA ARG A 151 -10.37 20.32 6.67
C ARG A 151 -10.74 20.52 5.21
N ASN A 152 -9.86 20.12 4.32
CA ASN A 152 -10.03 20.26 2.89
C ASN A 152 -9.25 19.17 2.15
N LEU A 153 -9.78 18.75 1.00
CA LEU A 153 -9.10 17.84 0.08
C LEU A 153 -9.28 18.34 -1.34
N VAL A 154 -8.14 18.51 -2.02
CA VAL A 154 -8.06 18.86 -3.43
C VAL A 154 -7.59 17.61 -4.18
N TYR A 155 -8.36 17.20 -5.18
CA TYR A 155 -8.04 16.06 -6.02
C TYR A 155 -8.08 16.46 -7.49
N ASP A 156 -6.97 16.24 -8.19
CA ASP A 156 -6.85 16.39 -9.63
C ASP A 156 -6.95 15.00 -10.27
N ALA A 157 -8.10 14.71 -10.89
CA ALA A 157 -8.36 13.43 -11.56
C ALA A 157 -7.52 13.22 -12.84
N SER A 158 -7.05 14.29 -13.49
CA SER A 158 -6.25 14.18 -14.72
C SER A 158 -4.84 13.66 -14.46
N HIS A 159 -4.23 14.11 -13.36
CA HIS A 159 -2.86 13.71 -12.99
C HIS A 159 -2.84 12.77 -11.77
N GLY A 160 -3.99 12.45 -11.21
CA GLY A 160 -4.12 11.65 -9.99
C GLY A 160 -3.51 12.31 -8.76
N ARG A 161 -3.30 13.63 -8.73
CA ARG A 161 -2.65 14.30 -7.60
C ARG A 161 -3.66 14.59 -6.51
N LEU A 162 -3.31 14.30 -5.26
CA LEU A 162 -4.12 14.66 -4.09
C LEU A 162 -3.32 15.58 -3.16
N SER A 163 -4.01 16.54 -2.57
CA SER A 163 -3.49 17.36 -1.48
C SER A 163 -4.58 17.51 -0.42
N ALA A 164 -4.31 16.95 0.76
CA ALA A 164 -5.23 16.92 1.89
C ALA A 164 -4.69 17.80 3.03
N PHE A 165 -5.55 18.63 3.60
CA PHE A 165 -5.25 19.47 4.75
C PHE A 165 -5.98 18.92 5.97
N PHE A 166 -5.20 18.57 6.99
CA PHE A 166 -5.69 18.06 8.25
C PHE A 166 -5.49 19.08 9.36
N ILE A 167 -6.39 19.03 10.34
CA ILE A 167 -6.28 19.77 11.60
C ILE A 167 -6.35 18.80 12.76
N VAL A 168 -5.48 19.02 13.75
CA VAL A 168 -5.37 18.23 14.96
C VAL A 168 -5.22 19.13 16.18
N PRO A 169 -5.67 18.68 17.37
CA PRO A 169 -5.35 19.38 18.61
C PRO A 169 -3.84 19.32 18.86
N ALA A 170 -3.25 20.46 19.20
CA ALA A 170 -1.84 20.61 19.54
C ALA A 170 -1.62 20.66 21.07
N GLY A 171 -2.68 20.49 21.86
CA GLY A 171 -2.70 20.75 23.30
C GLY A 171 -3.18 22.17 23.61
N ASP A 172 -3.70 22.34 24.82
CA ASP A 172 -4.07 23.65 25.40
C ASP A 172 -5.10 24.43 24.56
N GLY A 173 -5.97 23.70 23.83
CA GLY A 173 -7.01 24.27 22.96
C GLY A 173 -6.47 24.84 21.64
N ALA A 174 -5.17 24.77 21.38
CA ALA A 174 -4.60 25.16 20.10
C ALA A 174 -4.79 24.04 19.06
N THR A 175 -5.04 24.41 17.81
CA THR A 175 -5.10 23.47 16.69
C THR A 175 -3.89 23.65 15.79
N GLN A 176 -3.23 22.55 15.45
CA GLN A 176 -2.17 22.51 14.46
C GLN A 176 -2.70 21.97 13.13
N SER A 177 -2.37 22.64 12.03
CA SER A 177 -2.68 22.18 10.68
C SER A 177 -1.45 21.57 10.03
N PHE A 178 -1.65 20.50 9.26
CA PHE A 178 -0.60 19.91 8.43
C PHE A 178 -1.17 19.47 7.08
N ARG A 179 -0.30 19.43 6.07
CA ARG A 179 -0.65 19.04 4.70
C ARG A 179 -0.07 17.67 4.40
N VAL A 180 -0.85 16.84 3.73
CA VAL A 180 -0.43 15.54 3.21
C VAL A 180 -0.70 15.52 1.72
N ASP A 181 0.37 15.35 0.96
CA ASP A 181 0.33 15.25 -0.49
C ASP A 181 0.47 13.78 -0.89
N GLY A 182 -0.08 13.43 -2.05
CA GLY A 182 0.00 12.07 -2.55
C GLY A 182 -0.45 11.93 -4.00
N VAL A 183 -0.42 10.69 -4.47
CA VAL A 183 -0.90 10.30 -5.79
C VAL A 183 -1.93 9.20 -5.63
N VAL A 184 -3.06 9.35 -6.31
CA VAL A 184 -4.11 8.35 -6.47
C VAL A 184 -3.99 7.78 -7.87
N SER A 185 -3.89 6.47 -7.96
CA SER A 185 -4.03 5.74 -9.20
C SER A 185 -5.22 4.78 -9.12
N ALA A 186 -5.78 4.43 -10.27
CA ALA A 186 -6.77 3.38 -10.33
C ALA A 186 -6.07 2.01 -10.20
N SER A 187 -6.66 1.09 -9.47
CA SER A 187 -6.33 -0.33 -9.60
C SER A 187 -7.00 -0.88 -10.86
N ALA A 188 -6.24 -1.62 -11.67
CA ALA A 188 -6.77 -2.30 -12.83
C ALA A 188 -6.38 -3.78 -12.79
N THR A 189 -7.31 -4.62 -13.22
CA THR A 189 -7.12 -6.06 -13.29
C THR A 189 -6.59 -6.41 -14.69
N VAL A 190 -5.47 -7.14 -14.74
CA VAL A 190 -4.82 -7.54 -15.98
C VAL A 190 -4.41 -9.00 -15.96
N VAL A 191 -4.32 -9.57 -17.16
CA VAL A 191 -3.83 -10.93 -17.37
C VAL A 191 -2.31 -10.90 -17.43
N THR A 192 -1.68 -11.71 -16.59
CA THR A 192 -0.22 -11.88 -16.51
C THR A 192 0.17 -13.34 -16.77
N ALA A 193 1.43 -13.57 -17.15
CA ALA A 193 1.96 -14.93 -17.28
C ALA A 193 2.18 -15.57 -15.89
N ALA A 194 1.54 -16.71 -15.60
CA ALA A 194 1.70 -17.45 -14.35
C ALA A 194 3.09 -18.11 -14.22
N ARG A 195 3.74 -18.39 -15.35
CA ARG A 195 5.08 -18.98 -15.49
C ARG A 195 5.77 -18.42 -16.73
N ASP A 196 7.04 -18.77 -16.91
CA ASP A 196 7.76 -18.42 -18.13
C ASP A 196 7.14 -19.15 -19.34
N ILE A 197 6.84 -18.40 -20.41
CA ILE A 197 6.27 -18.90 -21.66
C ILE A 197 7.35 -18.77 -22.74
N ALA A 198 7.70 -19.89 -23.36
CA ALA A 198 8.72 -19.94 -24.40
C ALA A 198 8.21 -19.33 -25.72
N PRO A 199 9.10 -18.80 -26.58
CA PRO A 199 8.71 -18.34 -27.90
C PRO A 199 8.12 -19.48 -28.74
N GLY A 200 7.01 -19.24 -29.42
CA GLY A 200 6.24 -20.22 -30.19
C GLY A 200 5.36 -21.15 -29.36
N GLN A 201 5.39 -21.06 -28.03
CA GLN A 201 4.52 -21.86 -27.17
C GLN A 201 3.08 -21.33 -27.22
N ILE A 202 2.12 -22.24 -27.37
CA ILE A 202 0.68 -21.93 -27.29
C ILE A 202 0.32 -21.62 -25.85
N VAL A 203 -0.29 -20.45 -25.64
CA VAL A 203 -0.78 -19.99 -24.34
C VAL A 203 -2.05 -20.75 -23.99
N THR A 204 -2.02 -21.42 -22.85
CA THR A 204 -3.16 -22.14 -22.26
C THR A 204 -3.68 -21.41 -21.03
N ARG A 205 -4.84 -21.81 -20.48
CA ARG A 205 -5.39 -21.20 -19.26
C ARG A 205 -4.45 -21.32 -18.05
N GLU A 206 -3.66 -22.39 -17.98
CA GLU A 206 -2.71 -22.65 -16.87
C GLU A 206 -1.48 -21.75 -16.92
N ASP A 207 -1.20 -21.16 -18.09
CA ASP A 207 -0.10 -20.20 -18.27
C ASP A 207 -0.49 -18.78 -17.84
N LEU A 208 -1.76 -18.56 -17.48
CA LEU A 208 -2.34 -17.25 -17.21
C LEU A 208 -2.71 -17.10 -15.75
N ASP A 209 -2.47 -15.91 -15.23
CA ASP A 209 -2.97 -15.45 -13.94
C ASP A 209 -3.65 -14.09 -14.11
N ILE A 210 -4.54 -13.75 -13.17
CA ILE A 210 -5.26 -12.47 -13.16
C ILE A 210 -4.84 -11.72 -11.90
N VAL A 211 -4.12 -10.63 -12.09
CA VAL A 211 -3.58 -9.83 -10.99
C VAL A 211 -4.17 -8.42 -11.05
N THR A 212 -4.47 -7.88 -9.87
CA THR A 212 -4.89 -6.48 -9.72
C THR A 212 -3.69 -5.66 -9.30
N GLU A 213 -3.29 -4.72 -10.15
CA GLU A 213 -2.09 -3.91 -9.98
C GLU A 213 -2.42 -2.41 -10.16
N ASP A 214 -1.47 -1.55 -9.80
CA ASP A 214 -1.53 -0.12 -10.07
C ASP A 214 -1.57 0.12 -11.60
N SER A 215 -2.58 0.84 -12.07
CA SER A 215 -2.72 1.22 -13.49
C SER A 215 -1.48 1.92 -14.07
N ARG A 216 -0.68 2.61 -13.24
CA ARG A 216 0.57 3.27 -13.67
C ARG A 216 1.68 2.27 -14.01
N ARG A 217 1.64 1.06 -13.42
CA ARG A 217 2.62 -0.02 -13.66
C ARG A 217 2.20 -0.95 -14.80
N ILE A 218 0.94 -0.85 -15.23
CA ILE A 218 0.36 -1.68 -16.28
C ILE A 218 0.74 -1.10 -17.65
N PRO A 219 1.36 -1.90 -18.55
CA PRO A 219 1.59 -1.49 -19.92
C PRO A 219 0.29 -1.10 -20.65
N ALA A 220 0.40 -0.17 -21.59
CA ALA A 220 -0.74 0.18 -22.44
C ALA A 220 -1.23 -1.05 -23.20
N ARG A 221 -2.56 -1.19 -23.33
CA ARG A 221 -3.24 -2.30 -24.03
C ARG A 221 -2.99 -3.69 -23.43
N SER A 222 -2.67 -3.79 -22.14
CA SER A 222 -2.70 -5.08 -21.45
C SER A 222 -4.05 -5.75 -21.57
N LEU A 223 -4.03 -7.07 -21.74
CA LEU A 223 -5.23 -7.89 -21.84
C LEU A 223 -5.93 -7.93 -20.47
N VAL A 224 -7.25 -7.74 -20.50
CA VAL A 224 -8.11 -7.81 -19.32
C VAL A 224 -8.83 -9.16 -19.26
N ASP A 225 -9.09 -9.77 -20.42
CA ASP A 225 -9.73 -11.07 -20.54
C ASP A 225 -8.72 -12.16 -20.95
N PRO A 226 -8.57 -13.25 -20.17
CA PRO A 226 -7.65 -14.34 -20.51
C PRO A 226 -8.04 -15.05 -21.82
N ARG A 227 -9.32 -14.99 -22.23
CA ARG A 227 -9.79 -15.60 -23.49
C ARG A 227 -9.13 -14.99 -24.72
N ASP A 228 -8.66 -13.75 -24.63
CA ASP A 228 -7.97 -13.09 -25.74
C ASP A 228 -6.55 -13.63 -25.96
N ALA A 229 -5.96 -14.25 -24.94
CA ALA A 229 -4.62 -14.83 -24.99
C ALA A 229 -4.62 -16.33 -25.32
N ILE A 230 -5.63 -17.08 -24.84
CA ILE A 230 -5.70 -18.54 -25.00
C ILE A 230 -5.72 -18.93 -26.48
N GLY A 231 -4.89 -19.92 -26.84
CA GLY A 231 -4.79 -20.43 -28.21
C GLY A 231 -3.89 -19.61 -29.14
N ARG A 232 -3.37 -18.47 -28.68
CA ARG A 232 -2.30 -17.73 -29.36
C ARG A 232 -0.93 -18.25 -28.94
N ALA A 233 0.08 -18.05 -29.77
CA ALA A 233 1.46 -18.37 -29.43
C ALA A 233 2.25 -17.14 -29.00
N ALA A 234 3.20 -17.33 -28.08
CA ALA A 234 4.08 -16.25 -27.67
C ALA A 234 5.08 -15.89 -28.79
N ARG A 235 5.17 -14.61 -29.12
CA ARG A 235 6.11 -14.09 -30.13
C ARG A 235 7.56 -14.11 -29.66
N ALA A 236 7.77 -13.95 -28.36
CA ALA A 236 9.05 -13.93 -27.68
C ALA A 236 8.92 -14.62 -26.32
N THR A 237 10.02 -14.84 -25.60
CA THR A 237 9.97 -15.31 -24.22
C THR A 237 9.19 -14.31 -23.35
N ILE A 238 8.16 -14.77 -22.67
CA ILE A 238 7.38 -13.98 -21.71
C ILE A 238 7.72 -14.50 -20.31
N ALA A 239 8.33 -13.66 -19.48
CA ALA A 239 8.68 -14.04 -18.12
C ALA A 239 7.44 -14.10 -17.22
N LYS A 240 7.52 -14.91 -16.16
CA LYS A 240 6.52 -14.95 -15.10
C LYS A 240 6.20 -13.55 -14.56
N ASN A 241 4.93 -13.33 -14.21
CA ASN A 241 4.35 -12.07 -13.73
C ASN A 241 4.40 -10.91 -14.74
N THR A 242 4.72 -11.18 -16.01
CA THR A 242 4.68 -10.15 -17.06
C THR A 242 3.24 -9.96 -17.54
N PRO A 243 2.70 -8.72 -17.57
CA PRO A 243 1.41 -8.43 -18.18
C PRO A 243 1.39 -8.77 -19.68
N LEU A 244 0.36 -9.49 -20.12
CA LEU A 244 0.20 -9.85 -21.52
C LEU A 244 -0.38 -8.69 -22.30
N ILE A 245 0.28 -8.37 -23.42
CA ILE A 245 -0.20 -7.41 -24.42
C ILE A 245 -0.39 -8.14 -25.75
N PRO A 246 -1.33 -7.71 -26.61
CA PRO A 246 -1.56 -8.32 -27.92
C PRO A 246 -0.29 -8.48 -28.77
N ASP A 247 0.65 -7.54 -28.67
CA ASP A 247 1.88 -7.51 -29.49
C ASP A 247 2.87 -8.63 -29.11
N LEU A 248 2.75 -9.20 -27.90
CA LEU A 248 3.52 -10.37 -27.47
C LEU A 248 2.92 -11.69 -27.97
N LEU A 249 1.71 -11.66 -28.55
CA LEU A 249 0.97 -12.85 -28.94
C LEU A 249 0.71 -12.84 -30.44
N VAL A 250 1.16 -13.89 -31.12
CA VAL A 250 0.88 -14.12 -32.53
C VAL A 250 -0.18 -15.21 -32.66
N LYS A 251 -1.04 -15.07 -33.66
CA LYS A 251 -1.81 -16.22 -34.13
C LYS A 251 -0.81 -17.20 -34.73
N GLN A 252 -0.81 -18.43 -34.25
CA GLN A 252 0.02 -19.48 -34.82
C GLN A 252 -0.85 -20.44 -35.58
N ASP A 253 -0.49 -20.62 -36.85
CA ASP A 253 -1.09 -21.62 -37.71
C ASP A 253 -0.70 -22.99 -37.16
N VAL A 254 -1.70 -23.76 -36.74
CA VAL A 254 -1.54 -25.15 -36.30
C VAL A 254 -1.33 -26.06 -37.52
N VAL A 255 -1.95 -25.69 -38.64
CA VAL A 255 -1.77 -26.32 -39.96
C VAL A 255 -1.10 -25.31 -40.87
N GLU A 256 0.04 -25.66 -41.45
CA GLU A 256 0.72 -24.82 -42.45
C GLU A 256 0.19 -25.10 -43.85
N LYS A 257 0.21 -24.08 -44.72
CA LYS A 257 -0.13 -24.22 -46.14
C LYS A 257 0.74 -25.30 -46.81
N GLY A 258 0.11 -26.22 -47.51
CA GLY A 258 0.75 -27.35 -48.20
C GLY A 258 0.92 -28.59 -47.33
N SER A 259 0.60 -28.53 -46.05
CA SER A 259 0.70 -29.68 -45.15
C SER A 259 -0.32 -30.77 -45.50
N PRO A 260 0.06 -32.06 -45.42
CA PRO A 260 -0.90 -33.16 -45.53
C PRO A 260 -1.79 -33.20 -44.28
N VAL A 261 -3.10 -33.25 -44.48
CA VAL A 261 -4.10 -33.32 -43.42
C VAL A 261 -5.12 -34.42 -43.69
N ILE A 262 -5.78 -34.89 -42.63
CA ILE A 262 -6.87 -35.85 -42.68
C ILE A 262 -8.17 -35.05 -42.54
N LEU A 263 -8.96 -35.06 -43.61
CA LEU A 263 -10.33 -34.57 -43.61
C LEU A 263 -11.19 -35.60 -42.89
N ALA A 264 -11.81 -35.21 -41.78
CA ALA A 264 -12.86 -35.99 -41.14
C ALA A 264 -14.21 -35.35 -41.47
N VAL A 265 -15.21 -36.18 -41.76
CA VAL A 265 -16.61 -35.78 -41.86
C VAL A 265 -17.38 -36.71 -40.94
N SER A 266 -18.21 -36.14 -40.06
CA SER A 266 -19.17 -36.92 -39.28
C SER A 266 -20.59 -36.45 -39.57
N SER A 267 -21.47 -37.37 -39.93
CA SER A 267 -22.90 -37.09 -40.15
C SER A 267 -23.74 -38.33 -39.86
N ALA A 268 -24.79 -38.18 -39.04
CA ALA A 268 -25.79 -39.22 -38.75
C ALA A 268 -25.22 -40.62 -38.40
N GLY A 269 -24.12 -40.66 -37.64
CA GLY A 269 -23.46 -41.91 -37.23
C GLY A 269 -22.45 -42.49 -38.22
N LEU A 270 -22.27 -41.87 -39.40
CA LEU A 270 -21.22 -42.20 -40.36
C LEU A 270 -20.01 -41.30 -40.14
N ARG A 271 -18.81 -41.90 -40.06
CA ARG A 271 -17.53 -41.18 -40.01
C ARG A 271 -16.73 -41.53 -41.25
N VAL A 272 -16.47 -40.54 -42.09
CA VAL A 272 -15.65 -40.67 -43.31
C VAL A 272 -14.35 -39.91 -43.09
N THR A 273 -13.24 -40.53 -43.47
CA THR A 273 -11.92 -39.89 -43.46
C THR A 273 -11.31 -39.92 -44.84
N ALA A 274 -10.71 -38.81 -45.28
CA ALA A 274 -9.99 -38.71 -46.54
C ALA A 274 -8.68 -37.95 -46.35
N SER A 275 -7.67 -38.26 -47.15
CA SER A 275 -6.46 -37.45 -47.19
C SER A 275 -6.72 -36.13 -47.92
N GLY A 276 -6.08 -35.06 -47.47
CA GLY A 276 -6.17 -33.74 -48.05
C GLY A 276 -4.84 -32.98 -47.94
N VAL A 277 -4.73 -31.89 -48.69
CA VAL A 277 -3.61 -30.95 -48.63
C VAL A 277 -4.16 -29.57 -48.29
N ALA A 278 -3.68 -28.98 -47.21
CA ALA A 278 -4.10 -27.64 -46.79
C ALA A 278 -3.69 -26.60 -47.84
N LEU A 279 -4.62 -25.78 -48.32
CA LEU A 279 -4.35 -24.69 -49.26
C LEU A 279 -4.03 -23.37 -48.55
N ASP A 280 -4.53 -23.23 -47.32
CA ASP A 280 -4.29 -22.10 -46.43
C ASP A 280 -3.71 -22.61 -45.09
N GLY A 281 -2.98 -21.74 -44.40
CA GLY A 281 -2.63 -21.95 -43.01
C GLY A 281 -3.77 -21.53 -42.09
N GLY A 282 -3.86 -22.13 -40.91
CA GLY A 282 -4.85 -21.72 -39.92
C GLY A 282 -4.58 -22.27 -38.53
N GLY A 283 -4.97 -21.50 -37.52
CA GLY A 283 -4.93 -21.89 -36.11
C GLY A 283 -6.03 -22.89 -35.74
N LEU A 284 -5.97 -23.41 -34.51
CA LEU A 284 -7.01 -24.28 -33.97
C LEU A 284 -8.40 -23.61 -34.04
N GLY A 285 -9.40 -24.32 -34.56
CA GLY A 285 -10.77 -23.81 -34.71
C GLY A 285 -10.97 -22.82 -35.88
N GLU A 286 -9.91 -22.49 -36.63
CA GLU A 286 -10.06 -21.67 -37.83
C GLU A 286 -10.48 -22.52 -39.04
N ARG A 287 -11.20 -21.87 -39.97
CA ARG A 287 -11.66 -22.50 -41.21
C ARG A 287 -10.59 -22.36 -42.27
N ILE A 288 -10.14 -23.48 -42.81
CA ILE A 288 -9.14 -23.52 -43.89
C ILE A 288 -9.69 -24.22 -45.13
N HIS A 289 -9.18 -23.84 -46.29
CA HIS A 289 -9.44 -24.55 -47.53
C HIS A 289 -8.50 -25.75 -47.64
N VAL A 290 -9.05 -26.92 -47.98
CA VAL A 290 -8.29 -28.15 -48.13
C VAL A 290 -8.63 -28.79 -49.47
N LEU A 291 -7.60 -29.13 -50.24
CA LEU A 291 -7.73 -29.89 -51.49
C LEU A 291 -7.75 -31.38 -51.19
N ASN A 292 -8.77 -32.08 -51.68
CA ASN A 292 -8.74 -33.54 -51.73
C ASN A 292 -8.06 -33.99 -53.04
N PRO A 293 -6.87 -34.62 -52.99
CA PRO A 293 -6.15 -35.02 -54.19
C PRO A 293 -6.84 -36.15 -54.96
N SER A 294 -7.72 -36.94 -54.34
CA SER A 294 -8.44 -38.04 -55.00
C SER A 294 -9.64 -37.54 -55.81
N SER A 295 -10.32 -36.50 -55.35
CA SER A 295 -11.50 -35.94 -56.04
C SER A 295 -11.21 -34.64 -56.80
N HIS A 296 -10.04 -34.03 -56.59
CA HIS A 296 -9.67 -32.69 -57.10
C HIS A 296 -10.65 -31.59 -56.67
N MET A 297 -11.36 -31.79 -55.56
CA MET A 297 -12.28 -30.80 -55.00
C MET A 297 -11.67 -30.11 -53.79
N VAL A 298 -11.98 -28.82 -53.63
CA VAL A 298 -11.65 -28.02 -52.46
C VAL A 298 -12.84 -28.02 -51.51
N VAL A 299 -12.57 -28.31 -50.24
CA VAL A 299 -13.55 -28.29 -49.16
C VAL A 299 -13.12 -27.31 -48.07
N ILE A 300 -14.09 -26.77 -47.34
CA ILE A 300 -13.84 -25.90 -46.18
C ILE A 300 -14.04 -26.74 -44.92
N GLY A 301 -13.04 -26.74 -44.05
CA GLY A 301 -13.13 -27.42 -42.76
C GLY A 301 -12.44 -26.65 -41.65
N GLU A 302 -12.79 -27.02 -40.42
CA GLU A 302 -12.27 -26.43 -39.19
C GLU A 302 -11.06 -27.23 -38.68
N VAL A 303 -9.96 -26.55 -38.35
CA VAL A 303 -8.73 -27.19 -37.85
C VAL A 303 -8.97 -27.73 -36.43
N ILE A 304 -8.85 -29.05 -36.27
CA ILE A 304 -8.99 -29.70 -34.96
C ILE A 304 -7.62 -29.99 -34.33
N ASP A 305 -6.63 -30.34 -35.15
CA ASP A 305 -5.25 -30.57 -34.72
C ASP A 305 -4.28 -30.34 -35.90
N LYS A 306 -2.97 -30.56 -35.67
CA LYS A 306 -1.90 -30.33 -36.67
C LYS A 306 -2.05 -31.14 -37.97
N SER A 307 -2.76 -32.27 -37.94
CA SER A 307 -2.92 -33.16 -39.09
C SER A 307 -4.38 -33.51 -39.37
N ARG A 308 -5.35 -32.86 -38.75
CA ARG A 308 -6.77 -33.18 -38.89
C ARG A 308 -7.65 -31.94 -38.96
N VAL A 309 -8.56 -31.99 -39.92
CA VAL A 309 -9.53 -30.93 -40.21
C VAL A 309 -10.91 -31.57 -40.27
N ASP A 310 -11.89 -31.03 -39.55
CA ASP A 310 -13.27 -31.50 -39.58
C ASP A 310 -14.06 -30.67 -40.60
N VAL A 311 -14.62 -31.34 -41.60
CA VAL A 311 -15.34 -30.70 -42.69
C VAL A 311 -16.76 -30.39 -42.24
N LEU A 312 -17.16 -29.14 -42.39
CA LEU A 312 -18.51 -28.69 -42.01
C LEU A 312 -19.57 -29.41 -42.87
N PRO A 313 -20.59 -30.06 -42.25
CA PRO A 313 -21.70 -30.66 -42.97
C PRO A 313 -22.42 -29.61 -43.83
N GLY A 314 -22.53 -29.85 -45.13
CA GLY A 314 -23.18 -28.91 -46.07
C GLY A 314 -22.22 -27.92 -46.76
N SER A 315 -20.91 -28.04 -46.57
CA SER A 315 -19.95 -27.34 -47.45
C SER A 315 -20.10 -27.83 -48.90
N ILE A 316 -20.24 -26.90 -49.85
CA ILE A 316 -20.34 -27.22 -51.28
C ILE A 316 -18.91 -27.39 -51.80
N PRO A 317 -18.50 -28.59 -52.22
CA PRO A 317 -17.16 -28.80 -52.77
C PRO A 317 -17.03 -28.00 -54.07
N ALA A 318 -15.95 -27.24 -54.21
CA ALA A 318 -15.65 -26.50 -55.45
C ALA A 318 -14.53 -27.22 -56.24
N PRO A 319 -14.62 -27.31 -57.57
CA PRO A 319 -13.54 -27.89 -58.37
C PRO A 319 -12.28 -27.03 -58.30
N ALA A 320 -11.13 -27.68 -58.09
CA ALA A 320 -9.84 -27.01 -58.04
C ALA A 320 -9.41 -26.52 -59.44
N ASP A 321 -8.87 -25.31 -59.53
CA ASP A 321 -8.30 -24.79 -60.77
C ASP A 321 -6.89 -25.36 -61.04
N GLN A 322 -6.37 -25.20 -62.26
CA GLN A 322 -5.03 -25.72 -62.61
C GLN A 322 -3.90 -25.10 -61.77
N ARG A 323 -4.09 -23.92 -61.17
CA ARG A 323 -3.10 -23.28 -60.30
C ARG A 323 -3.06 -23.93 -58.91
N THR A 324 -4.20 -24.23 -58.30
CA THR A 324 -4.28 -24.92 -57.01
C THR A 324 -3.74 -26.34 -57.07
N LEU A 325 -4.02 -27.07 -58.15
CA LEU A 325 -3.45 -28.42 -58.38
C LEU A 325 -1.91 -28.41 -58.49
N ARG A 326 -1.32 -27.38 -59.13
CA ARG A 326 0.13 -27.19 -59.19
C ARG A 326 0.74 -26.81 -57.84
N ALA A 327 0.09 -25.93 -57.08
CA ALA A 327 0.57 -25.53 -55.75
C ALA A 327 0.58 -26.72 -54.76
N ALA A 328 -0.43 -27.59 -54.80
CA ALA A 328 -0.51 -28.75 -53.91
C ALA A 328 0.54 -29.84 -54.24
N SER A 329 0.87 -30.05 -55.52
CA SER A 329 1.86 -31.05 -55.93
C SER A 329 3.32 -30.63 -55.66
N GLN A 330 3.59 -29.34 -55.50
CA GLN A 330 4.93 -28.82 -55.17
C GLN A 330 5.27 -28.96 -53.68
N GLY A 331 4.30 -28.82 -52.78
CA GLY A 331 4.51 -28.97 -51.33
C GLY A 331 5.00 -30.36 -50.92
N THR A 332 4.56 -31.42 -51.63
CA THR A 332 4.96 -32.81 -51.35
C THR A 332 6.44 -33.11 -51.65
N ARG A 333 7.13 -32.27 -52.46
CA ARG A 333 8.54 -32.51 -52.84
C ARG A 333 9.58 -31.87 -51.92
N SER A 334 9.17 -31.00 -51.00
CA SER A 334 10.11 -30.27 -50.11
C SER A 334 10.33 -30.92 -48.73
N SER A 335 9.79 -32.12 -48.48
CA SER A 335 9.85 -32.78 -47.16
C SER A 335 10.49 -34.17 -47.17
N ILE A 336 11.38 -34.46 -48.12
CA ILE A 336 12.22 -35.67 -48.14
C ILE A 336 13.68 -35.27 -47.91
#